data_AF-A0A4Y2B9J6-F1
#
_entry.id   AF-A0A4Y2B9J6-F1
#
_cell.length_a   1.000
_cell.length_b   1.000
_cell.length_c   1.000
_cell.angle_alpha   90.00
_cell.angle_beta   90.00
_cell.angle_gamma   90.00
#
_symmetry.space_group_name_H-M   'P 1'
#
loop_
_entity.id
_entity.type
_entity.pdbx_description
1 polymer ?
#
loop_
_entity_poly.entity_id
_entity_poly.type
_entity_poly.pdbx_seq_one_letter_code
_entity_poly.pdbx_strand_id
1 'polypeptide(L)'
;MNNLNVKMQRKNQFIDDIWDHLKAFKLKLNLFAGQLAKKDLSHFSRLNSIPSVNEEKLKNYEDGLKKLHFEFERRFQDFSAIQTELDIFTMPFKVNCEAVRSDLQLELIEL
;
A
#
# COMPACT_ATOMS: atom_id res chain seq x y z
N MET A 1 -1.50 19.62 3.40
CA MET A 1 -1.50 18.35 2.64
C MET A 1 -1.21 17.20 3.58
N ASN A 2 -1.81 16.02 3.37
CA ASN A 2 -1.45 14.83 4.14
C ASN A 2 -0.06 14.29 3.70
N ASN A 3 0.63 13.52 4.54
CA ASN A 3 2.01 13.06 4.29
C ASN A 3 2.12 12.21 3.00
N LEU A 4 1.09 11.42 2.68
CA LEU A 4 1.03 10.65 1.45
C LEU A 4 1.04 11.57 0.21
N ASN A 5 0.20 12.60 0.20
CA ASN A 5 0.10 13.52 -0.91
C ASN A 5 1.41 14.28 -1.14
N VAL A 6 2.11 14.65 -0.06
CA VAL A 6 3.46 15.22 -0.18
C VAL A 6 4.42 14.21 -0.82
N LYS A 7 4.38 12.95 -0.41
CA LYS A 7 5.22 11.88 -0.97
C LYS A 7 4.88 11.50 -2.41
N MET A 8 3.68 11.79 -2.90
CA MET A 8 3.27 11.50 -4.29
C MET A 8 3.52 12.68 -5.25
N GLN A 9 3.67 13.90 -4.71
CA GLN A 9 3.79 15.13 -5.50
C GLN A 9 5.21 15.69 -5.52
N ARG A 10 6.21 14.95 -5.05
CA ARG A 10 7.61 15.39 -5.14
C ARG A 10 8.06 15.34 -6.60
N LYS A 11 8.91 16.28 -6.98
CA LYS A 11 9.56 16.27 -8.29
C LYS A 11 10.63 15.16 -8.32
N ASN A 12 10.89 14.63 -9.51
CA ASN A 12 11.92 13.62 -9.78
C ASN A 12 11.73 12.29 -9.02
N GLN A 13 10.49 11.86 -8.83
CA GLN A 13 10.20 10.51 -8.34
C GLN A 13 9.99 9.56 -9.50
N PHE A 14 10.57 8.37 -9.38
CA PHE A 14 10.24 7.30 -10.31
C PHE A 14 8.86 6.72 -9.99
N ILE A 15 8.29 6.03 -10.98
CA ILE A 15 6.95 5.46 -10.85
C ILE A 15 6.90 4.35 -9.79
N ASP A 16 7.98 3.59 -9.63
CA ASP A 16 8.16 2.58 -8.60
C ASP A 16 8.22 3.19 -7.19
N ASP A 17 8.88 4.34 -7.01
CA ASP A 17 8.86 5.08 -5.73
C ASP A 17 7.41 5.43 -5.34
N ILE A 18 6.63 5.94 -6.29
CA ILE A 18 5.23 6.32 -6.06
C ILE A 18 4.43 5.06 -5.70
N TRP A 19 4.68 3.96 -6.39
CA TRP A 19 4.00 2.70 -6.16
C TRP A 19 4.32 2.09 -4.78
N ASP A 20 5.56 2.14 -4.34
CA ASP A 20 5.96 1.69 -3.00
C ASP A 20 5.29 2.50 -1.89
N HIS A 21 5.19 3.82 -2.07
CA HIS A 21 4.44 4.67 -1.14
C HIS A 21 2.96 4.30 -1.08
N LEU A 22 2.34 3.97 -2.21
CA LEU A 22 0.96 3.52 -2.29
C LEU A 22 0.78 2.16 -1.60
N LYS A 23 1.61 1.16 -1.92
CA LYS A 23 1.61 -0.17 -1.28
C LYS A 23 1.71 -0.06 0.24
N ALA A 24 2.67 0.72 0.74
CA ALA A 24 2.85 0.93 2.17
C ALA A 24 1.62 1.60 2.83
N PHE A 25 1.00 2.56 2.15
CA PHE A 25 -0.20 3.23 2.67
C PHE A 25 -1.41 2.28 2.70
N LYS A 26 -1.65 1.50 1.64
CA LYS A 26 -2.71 0.48 1.59
C LYS A 26 -2.52 -0.54 2.73
N LEU A 27 -1.31 -1.07 2.90
CA LEU A 27 -0.99 -1.99 3.99
C LEU A 27 -1.30 -1.38 5.36
N LYS A 28 -0.96 -0.10 5.57
CA LYS A 28 -1.24 0.62 6.80
C LYS A 28 -2.74 0.75 7.08
N LEU A 29 -3.56 1.05 6.06
CA LEU A 29 -5.02 1.11 6.21
C LEU A 29 -5.59 -0.25 6.62
N ASN A 30 -5.14 -1.33 5.97
CA ASN A 30 -5.58 -2.68 6.28
C ASN A 30 -5.19 -3.11 7.71
N LEU A 31 -3.92 -2.85 8.10
CA LEU A 31 -3.44 -3.09 9.46
C LEU A 31 -4.29 -2.37 10.49
N PHE A 32 -4.55 -1.07 10.28
CA PHE A 32 -5.31 -0.24 11.19
C PHE A 32 -6.78 -0.69 11.30
N ALA A 33 -7.42 -1.08 10.20
CA ALA A 33 -8.76 -1.66 10.25
C ALA A 33 -8.78 -2.95 11.08
N GLY A 34 -7.83 -3.85 10.86
CA GLY A 34 -7.70 -5.10 11.62
C GLY A 34 -7.43 -4.87 13.12
N GLN A 35 -6.65 -3.84 13.46
CA GLN A 35 -6.38 -3.45 14.84
C GLN A 35 -7.63 -2.91 15.55
N LEU A 36 -8.40 -2.04 14.89
CA LEU A 36 -9.65 -1.54 15.45
C LEU A 36 -10.67 -2.66 15.68
N ALA A 37 -10.79 -3.62 14.74
CA ALA A 37 -11.65 -4.80 14.89
C ALA A 37 -11.28 -5.65 16.12
N LYS A 38 -9.98 -5.73 16.44
CA LYS A 38 -9.44 -6.45 17.61
C LYS A 38 -9.38 -5.60 18.88
N LYS A 39 -9.82 -4.34 18.84
CA LYS A 39 -9.64 -3.34 19.91
C LYS A 39 -8.18 -3.15 20.32
N ASP A 40 -7.23 -3.41 19.42
CA ASP A 40 -5.82 -3.09 19.59
C ASP A 40 -5.61 -1.60 19.28
N LEU A 41 -5.39 -0.79 20.32
CA LEU A 41 -5.22 0.65 20.20
C LEU A 41 -3.76 1.11 20.29
N SER A 42 -2.80 0.19 20.17
CA SER A 42 -1.36 0.45 20.31
C SER A 42 -0.83 1.59 19.42
N HIS A 43 -1.37 1.75 18.20
CA HIS A 43 -0.99 2.83 17.28
C HIS A 43 -1.95 4.03 17.28
N PHE A 44 -2.97 4.02 18.12
CA PHE A 44 -3.97 5.08 18.22
C PHE A 44 -3.88 5.77 19.59
N SER A 45 -2.78 6.47 19.86
CA SER A 45 -2.48 7.06 21.18
C SER A 45 -3.65 7.85 21.80
N ARG A 46 -4.38 8.64 21.01
CA ARG A 46 -5.56 9.38 21.47
C ARG A 46 -6.75 8.48 21.83
N LEU A 47 -6.98 7.40 21.08
CA LEU A 47 -8.04 6.43 21.41
C LEU A 47 -7.61 5.62 22.64
N ASN A 48 -6.34 5.22 22.71
CA ASN A 48 -5.78 4.45 23.81
C ASN A 48 -5.76 5.23 25.14
N SER A 49 -5.74 6.56 25.10
CA SER A 49 -5.82 7.40 26.30
C SER A 49 -7.24 7.56 26.88
N ILE A 50 -8.27 7.09 26.18
CA ILE A 50 -9.66 7.21 26.64
C ILE A 50 -10.01 5.98 27.50
N PRO A 51 -10.49 6.14 28.75
CA PRO A 51 -10.74 5.03 29.68
C PRO A 51 -11.73 3.97 29.19
N SER A 52 -12.71 4.38 28.37
CA SER A 52 -13.68 3.48 27.75
C SER A 52 -14.03 4.02 26.37
N VAL A 53 -13.56 3.31 25.34
CA VAL A 53 -13.83 3.69 23.95
C VAL A 53 -15.17 3.09 23.52
N ASN A 54 -16.02 3.92 22.93
CA ASN A 54 -17.30 3.49 22.38
C ASN A 54 -17.07 2.51 21.20
N GLU A 55 -17.63 1.31 21.31
CA GLU A 55 -17.48 0.23 20.32
C GLU A 55 -18.11 0.56 18.96
N GLU A 56 -19.24 1.26 18.95
CA GLU A 56 -19.88 1.73 17.72
C GLU A 56 -18.98 2.72 16.98
N LYS A 57 -18.30 3.61 17.71
CA LYS A 57 -17.30 4.52 17.11
C LYS A 57 -16.11 3.76 16.54
N LEU A 58 -15.59 2.74 17.24
CA LEU A 58 -14.50 1.90 16.72
C LEU A 58 -14.91 1.20 15.42
N LYS A 59 -16.12 0.65 15.38
CA LYS A 59 -16.68 0.04 14.17
C LYS A 59 -16.80 1.04 13.01
N ASN A 60 -17.30 2.25 13.29
CA ASN A 60 -17.39 3.31 12.27
C ASN A 60 -16.01 3.69 11.71
N TYR A 61 -14.97 3.74 12.56
CA TYR A 61 -13.60 3.99 12.10
C TYR A 61 -13.03 2.82 11.29
N GLU A 62 -13.26 1.59 11.73
CA GLU A 62 -12.89 0.38 10.99
C GLU A 62 -13.53 0.37 9.59
N ASP A 63 -14.84 0.59 9.50
CA ASP A 63 -15.59 0.62 8.24
C ASP A 63 -15.09 1.74 7.32
N GLY A 64 -14.79 2.92 7.88
CA GLY A 64 -14.17 4.03 7.16
C GLY A 64 -12.81 3.68 6.57
N LEU A 65 -11.96 2.99 7.33
CA LEU A 65 -10.65 2.53 6.84
C LEU A 65 -10.77 1.46 5.76
N LYS A 66 -11.67 0.50 5.92
CA LYS A 66 -11.95 -0.53 4.91
C LYS A 66 -12.44 0.09 3.60
N LYS A 67 -13.38 1.05 3.69
CA LYS A 67 -13.86 1.78 2.51
C LYS A 67 -12.74 2.57 1.84
N LEU A 68 -11.91 3.26 2.62
CA LEU A 68 -10.77 4.00 2.07
C LEU A 68 -9.76 3.07 1.39
N HIS A 69 -9.44 1.93 2.00
CA HIS A 69 -8.58 0.91 1.40
C HIS A 69 -9.13 0.45 0.04
N PHE A 70 -10.42 0.13 -0.02
CA PHE A 70 -11.07 -0.28 -1.26
C PHE A 70 -11.02 0.80 -2.35
N GLU A 71 -11.27 2.07 -2.00
CA GLU A 71 -11.17 3.19 -2.94
C GLU A 71 -9.74 3.36 -3.48
N PHE A 72 -8.71 3.10 -2.66
CA PHE A 72 -7.32 3.10 -3.11
C PHE A 72 -7.02 1.94 -4.05
N GLU A 73 -7.49 0.72 -3.74
CA GLU A 73 -7.34 -0.42 -4.66
C GLU A 73 -8.01 -0.13 -6.01
N ARG A 74 -9.24 0.40 -6.01
CA ARG A 74 -9.95 0.74 -7.24
C ARG A 74 -9.25 1.85 -8.02
N ARG A 75 -8.78 2.91 -7.35
CA ARG A 75 -8.18 4.08 -8.02
C ARG A 75 -6.82 3.76 -8.64
N PHE A 76 -6.04 2.86 -8.03
CA PHE A 76 -4.68 2.55 -8.46
C PHE A 76 -4.56 1.13 -9.00
N GLN A 77 -5.66 0.54 -9.48
CA GLN A 77 -5.68 -0.81 -10.03
C GLN A 77 -4.73 -0.99 -11.21
N ASP A 78 -4.52 0.06 -12.01
CA ASP A 78 -3.63 0.03 -13.17
C ASP A 78 -2.17 -0.28 -12.79
N PHE A 79 -1.72 0.12 -11.60
CA PHE A 79 -0.38 -0.22 -11.11
C PHE A 79 -0.22 -1.72 -10.86
N SER A 80 -1.28 -2.39 -10.45
CA SER A 80 -1.27 -3.85 -10.29
C SER A 80 -1.13 -4.56 -11.65
N ALA A 81 -1.63 -3.95 -12.73
CA ALA A 81 -1.52 -4.51 -14.09
C ALA A 81 -0.09 -4.42 -14.65
N ILE A 82 0.72 -3.48 -14.17
CA ILE A 82 2.12 -3.28 -14.57
C ILE A 82 3.13 -3.72 -13.48
N GLN A 83 2.67 -4.49 -12.50
CA GLN A 83 3.46 -4.87 -11.33
C GLN A 83 4.75 -5.60 -11.74
N THR A 84 4.65 -6.52 -12.70
CA THR A 84 5.80 -7.31 -13.19
C THR A 84 6.86 -6.41 -13.82
N GLU A 85 6.46 -5.43 -14.62
CA GLU A 85 7.37 -4.46 -15.24
C GLU A 85 8.05 -3.58 -14.19
N LEU A 86 7.33 -3.17 -13.15
CA LEU A 86 7.90 -2.41 -12.02
C LEU A 86 8.88 -3.26 -11.21
N ASP A 87 8.59 -4.55 -11.00
CA ASP A 87 9.47 -5.47 -10.28
C ASP A 87 10.75 -5.77 -11.09
N ILE A 88 10.63 -5.92 -12.41
CA ILE A 88 11.79 -6.03 -13.31
C ILE A 88 12.66 -4.77 -13.22
N PHE A 89 12.05 -3.59 -13.26
CA PHE A 89 12.77 -2.32 -13.21
C PHE A 89 13.52 -2.11 -11.87
N THR A 90 12.90 -2.49 -10.76
CA THR A 90 13.44 -2.25 -9.41
C THR A 90 14.39 -3.35 -8.93
N MET A 91 14.08 -4.61 -9.22
CA MET A 91 14.81 -5.78 -8.73
C MET A 91 14.84 -6.90 -9.78
N PRO A 92 15.53 -6.72 -10.91
CA PRO A 92 15.49 -7.64 -12.05
C PRO A 92 15.85 -9.08 -11.65
N PHE A 93 16.87 -9.26 -10.80
CA PHE A 93 17.33 -10.59 -10.36
C PHE A 93 16.42 -11.28 -9.33
N LYS A 94 15.38 -10.62 -8.83
CA LYS A 94 14.39 -11.23 -7.94
C LYS A 94 13.14 -11.72 -8.66
N VAL A 95 12.99 -11.36 -9.94
CA VAL A 95 11.86 -11.80 -10.76
C VAL A 95 12.14 -13.21 -11.27
N ASN A 96 11.13 -14.07 -11.28
CA ASN A 96 11.23 -15.36 -11.93
C ASN A 96 11.35 -15.15 -13.46
N CYS A 97 12.53 -15.41 -14.03
CA CYS A 97 12.79 -15.19 -15.45
C CYS A 97 11.83 -15.99 -16.35
N GLU A 98 11.42 -17.19 -15.95
CA GLU A 98 10.48 -18.00 -16.74
C GLU A 98 9.07 -17.40 -16.79
N ALA A 99 8.73 -16.55 -15.82
CA ALA A 99 7.41 -15.92 -15.72
C ALA A 99 7.32 -14.55 -16.42
N VAL A 100 8.43 -14.01 -16.93
CA VAL A 100 8.42 -12.75 -17.70
C VAL A 100 8.15 -13.01 -19.18
N ARG A 101 7.82 -11.94 -19.92
CA ARG A 101 7.63 -12.01 -21.38
C ARG A 101 8.90 -12.52 -22.07
N SER A 102 8.73 -13.36 -23.08
CA SER A 102 9.82 -14.05 -23.77
C SER A 102 10.88 -13.11 -24.36
N ASP A 103 10.49 -11.91 -24.77
CA ASP A 103 11.40 -10.89 -25.31
C ASP A 103 12.35 -10.32 -24.25
N LEU A 104 12.00 -10.39 -22.97
CA LEU A 104 12.82 -9.85 -21.86
C LEU A 104 13.64 -10.94 -21.14
N GLN A 105 13.39 -12.22 -21.41
CA GLN A 105 14.02 -13.32 -20.67
C GLN A 105 15.54 -13.34 -20.82
N LEU A 106 16.04 -13.22 -22.05
CA LEU A 106 17.48 -13.21 -22.32
C LEU A 106 18.11 -11.90 -21.83
N GLU A 107 17.44 -10.77 -22.03
CA GLU A 107 17.90 -9.47 -21.53
C GLU A 107 18.09 -9.47 -20.00
N LEU A 108 17.20 -10.14 -19.27
CA LEU A 108 17.30 -10.30 -17.81
C LEU A 108 18.44 -11.22 -17.37
N ILE A 109 18.78 -12.24 -18.16
CA ILE A 109 19.89 -13.16 -17.86
C ILE A 109 21.24 -12.48 -18.11
N GLU A 110 21.29 -11.55 -19.06
CA GLU A 110 22.50 -10.85 -19.49
C GLU A 110 22.78 -9.54 -18.75
N LEU A 111 21.83 -9.09 -17.91
CA LEU A 111 21.91 -7.91 -17.05
C LEU A 111 22.98 -8.02 -15.95
#